data_AF-A0A1V6EN55-F1
#
_entry.id   AF-A0A1V6EN55-F1
#
_cell.length_a   1.000
_cell.length_b   1.000
_cell.length_c   1.000
_cell.angle_alpha   90.00
_cell.angle_beta   90.00
_cell.angle_gamma   90.00
#
_symmetry.space_group_name_H-M   'P 1'
#
loop_
_entity.id
_entity.type
_entity.pdbx_description
1 polymer ?
#
loop_
_entity_poly.entity_id
_entity_poly.type
_entity_poly.pdbx_seq_one_letter_code
_entity_poly.pdbx_strand_id
1 'polypeptide(L)'
;MTFHFGQLIAHICKTRNVRAGSIVGSGTVSNKGVEVNGRTEWPKGYSCIAEKRCIETIQDGQPSTEFMKYGDTIRIEMKGKDGQSLFGAIDQAIAAPSS
;
A
#
# COMPACT_ATOMS: atom_id res chain seq x y z
N MET A 1 -3.90 10.47 0.38
CA MET A 1 -3.19 10.76 -0.88
C MET A 1 -3.00 12.27 -0.98
N THR A 2 -1.76 12.76 -0.98
CA THR A 2 -1.46 14.20 -0.97
C THR A 2 -1.61 14.84 -2.36
N PHE A 3 -1.35 14.08 -3.43
CA PHE A 3 -1.44 14.53 -4.82
C PHE A 3 -2.41 13.64 -5.59
N HIS A 4 -3.33 14.23 -6.35
CA HIS A 4 -4.21 13.47 -7.23
C HIS A 4 -3.50 13.09 -8.54
N PHE A 5 -4.04 12.12 -9.29
CA PHE A 5 -3.40 11.62 -10.54
C PHE A 5 -3.10 12.72 -11.56
N GLY A 6 -3.96 13.73 -11.72
CA GLY A 6 -3.69 14.89 -12.56
C GLY A 6 -2.40 15.63 -12.21
N GLN A 7 -2.09 15.82 -10.91
CA GLN A 7 -0.83 16.41 -10.46
C GLN A 7 0.36 15.49 -10.72
N LEU A 8 0.21 14.18 -10.51
CA LEU A 8 1.26 13.20 -10.78
C LEU A 8 1.62 13.17 -12.27
N ILE A 9 0.62 13.13 -13.14
CA ILE A 9 0.77 13.18 -14.60
C ILE A 9 1.44 14.49 -15.02
N ALA A 10 0.94 15.63 -14.54
CA ALA A 10 1.54 16.93 -14.84
C ALA A 10 3.01 17.01 -14.40
N HIS A 11 3.35 16.41 -13.24
CA HIS A 11 4.72 16.40 -12.74
C HIS A 11 5.66 15.59 -13.63
N ILE A 12 5.30 14.36 -14.01
CA ILE A 12 6.16 13.53 -14.87
C ILE A 12 6.33 14.13 -16.28
N CYS A 13 5.33 14.85 -16.78
CA CYS A 13 5.39 15.51 -18.09
C CYS A 13 6.34 16.73 -18.13
N LYS A 14 6.82 17.23 -16.98
CA LYS A 14 7.71 18.41 -16.94
C LYS A 14 9.04 18.20 -17.68
N THR A 15 9.54 16.96 -17.76
CA THR A 15 10.88 16.66 -18.27
C THR A 15 10.90 15.58 -19.35
N ARG A 16 9.75 15.00 -19.70
CA ARG A 16 9.65 13.95 -20.73
C ARG A 16 8.24 13.87 -21.30
N ASN A 17 8.15 13.40 -22.54
CA ASN A 17 6.88 13.06 -23.17
C ASN A 17 6.32 11.76 -22.57
N VAL A 18 5.03 11.74 -22.24
CA VAL A 18 4.30 10.55 -21.79
C VAL A 18 3.45 10.06 -22.95
N ARG A 19 3.54 8.76 -23.29
CA ARG A 19 2.89 8.17 -24.47
C ARG A 19 1.69 7.31 -24.08
N ALA A 20 0.82 7.04 -25.06
CA ALA A 20 -0.26 6.08 -24.91
C ALA A 20 0.28 4.72 -24.39
N GLY A 21 -0.41 4.14 -23.41
CA GLY A 21 0.01 2.92 -22.73
C GLY A 21 0.92 3.11 -21.50
N SER A 22 1.29 4.36 -21.16
CA SER A 22 2.05 4.61 -19.92
C SER A 22 1.20 4.33 -18.67
N ILE A 23 1.81 3.69 -17.67
CA ILE A 23 1.16 3.43 -16.37
C ILE A 23 1.72 4.40 -15.33
N VAL A 24 0.84 5.12 -14.65
CA VAL A 24 1.19 6.01 -13.54
C VAL A 24 0.57 5.44 -12.26
N GLY A 25 1.41 4.98 -11.34
CA GLY A 25 0.98 4.49 -10.04
C GLY A 25 0.77 5.63 -9.04
N SER A 26 -0.19 5.48 -8.13
CA SER A 26 -0.40 6.41 -7.01
C SER A 26 0.70 6.36 -5.95
N GLY A 27 1.54 5.33 -5.98
CA GLY A 27 2.27 4.86 -4.81
C GLY A 27 1.38 4.02 -3.89
N THR A 28 1.94 3.59 -2.76
CA THR A 28 1.21 2.81 -1.76
C THR A 28 0.08 3.62 -1.12
N VAL A 29 -1.03 2.95 -0.79
CA VAL A 29 -2.16 3.57 -0.11
C VAL A 29 -1.95 3.43 1.40
N SER A 30 -1.69 4.54 2.08
CA SER A 30 -1.66 4.62 3.55
C SER A 30 -2.66 5.64 4.07
N ASN A 31 -3.20 5.38 5.24
CA ASN A 31 -4.07 6.28 5.97
C ASN A 31 -3.30 6.88 7.16
N LYS A 32 -3.66 8.12 7.53
CA LYS A 32 -3.11 8.72 8.74
C LYS A 32 -3.57 7.94 9.97
N GLY A 33 -2.68 7.80 10.94
CA GLY A 33 -3.04 7.33 12.27
C GLY A 33 -4.00 8.30 12.95
N VAL A 34 -4.79 7.77 13.88
CA VAL A 34 -5.72 8.52 14.73
C VAL A 34 -5.31 8.32 16.18
N GLU A 35 -5.39 9.37 16.99
CA GLU A 35 -5.10 9.25 18.42
C GLU A 35 -6.30 8.64 19.15
N VAL A 36 -6.03 7.60 19.95
CA VAL A 36 -6.99 6.90 20.79
C VAL A 36 -6.36 6.75 22.17
N ASN A 37 -6.92 7.40 23.19
CA ASN A 37 -6.45 7.32 24.58
C ASN A 37 -4.95 7.59 24.76
N GLY A 38 -4.40 8.59 24.06
CA GLY A 38 -2.97 8.94 24.13
C GLY A 38 -2.03 8.02 23.34
N ARG A 39 -2.57 7.08 22.55
CA ARG A 39 -1.82 6.21 21.63
C ARG A 39 -2.29 6.42 20.20
N THR A 40 -1.36 6.53 19.25
CA THR A 40 -1.72 6.61 17.82
C THR A 40 -2.00 5.23 17.26
N GLU A 41 -3.15 5.03 16.63
CA GLU A 41 -3.58 3.78 16.00
C GLU A 41 -3.84 3.98 14.50
N TRP A 42 -3.72 2.91 13.70
CA TRP A 42 -3.98 2.93 12.25
C TRP A 42 -5.15 2.01 11.88
N PRO A 43 -6.39 2.33 12.29
CA PRO A 43 -7.55 1.45 12.08
C PRO A 43 -7.90 1.23 10.59
N LYS A 44 -7.40 2.10 9.70
CA LYS A 44 -7.60 2.01 8.25
C LYS A 44 -6.37 1.46 7.52
N GLY A 45 -5.48 0.78 8.22
CA GLY A 45 -4.31 0.12 7.66
C GLY A 45 -3.13 1.03 7.35
N TYR A 46 -2.05 0.38 6.91
CA TYR A 46 -0.73 0.92 6.59
C TYR A 46 -0.37 0.58 5.13
N SER A 47 0.56 1.34 4.54
CA SER A 47 1.06 1.14 3.18
C SER A 47 1.77 -0.19 2.97
N CYS A 48 2.55 -0.65 3.94
CA CYS A 48 3.38 -1.84 3.81
C CYS A 48 3.78 -2.41 5.18
N ILE A 49 4.24 -3.66 5.20
CA ILE A 49 4.74 -4.32 6.42
C ILE A 49 5.88 -3.53 7.05
N ALA A 50 6.75 -2.90 6.24
CA ALA A 50 7.85 -2.09 6.76
C ALA A 50 7.35 -0.86 7.54
N GLU A 51 6.28 -0.20 7.08
CA GLU A 51 5.66 0.91 7.83
C GLU A 51 5.11 0.42 9.17
N LYS A 52 4.38 -0.71 9.18
CA LYS A 52 3.86 -1.29 10.43
C LYS A 52 4.99 -1.62 11.41
N ARG A 53 6.06 -2.27 10.94
CA ARG A 53 7.23 -2.60 11.76
C ARG A 53 7.91 -1.36 12.33
N CYS A 54 7.97 -0.27 11.57
CA CYS A 54 8.47 1.02 12.05
C CYS A 54 7.59 1.57 13.18
N ILE A 55 6.26 1.53 13.01
CA ILE A 55 5.28 1.95 14.02
C ILE A 55 5.44 1.12 15.30
N GLU A 56 5.52 -0.20 15.20
CA GLU A 56 5.74 -1.12 16.33
C GLU A 56 7.07 -0.82 17.04
N THR A 57 8.13 -0.50 16.29
CA THR A 57 9.42 -0.13 16.90
C THR A 57 9.31 1.19 17.69
N ILE A 58 8.59 2.18 17.15
CA ILE A 58 8.37 3.47 17.83
C ILE A 58 7.52 3.31 19.09
N GLN A 59 6.51 2.43 19.06
CA GLN A 59 5.55 2.29 20.17
C GLN A 59 5.97 1.27 21.23
N ASP A 60 6.49 0.13 20.79
CA ASP A 60 6.71 -1.06 21.60
C ASP A 60 8.20 -1.42 21.69
N GLY A 61 9.09 -0.60 21.11
CA GLY A 61 10.55 -0.76 21.14
C GLY A 61 11.11 -1.79 20.16
N GLN A 62 10.27 -2.65 19.59
CA GLN A 62 10.66 -3.67 18.62
C GLN A 62 9.52 -4.05 17.68
N PRO A 63 9.81 -4.47 16.44
CA PRO A 63 8.79 -4.93 15.52
C PRO A 63 8.36 -6.37 15.85
N SER A 64 7.06 -6.61 15.90
CA SER A 64 6.46 -7.94 16.10
C SER A 64 5.94 -8.55 14.80
N THR A 65 5.52 -7.73 13.83
CA THR A 65 5.03 -8.22 12.54
C THR A 65 6.16 -8.70 11.65
N GLU A 66 6.13 -9.95 11.24
CA GLU A 66 7.11 -10.52 10.30
C GLU A 66 6.91 -10.02 8.86
N PHE A 67 7.95 -10.06 8.04
CA PHE A 67 7.81 -9.95 6.58
C PHE A 67 7.19 -11.22 6.00
N MET A 68 6.68 -11.11 4.77
CA MET A 68 6.14 -12.27 4.05
C MET A 68 7.21 -13.35 3.86
N LYS A 69 6.80 -14.60 4.03
CA LYS A 69 7.59 -15.82 3.85
C LYS A 69 7.14 -16.55 2.59
N TYR A 70 7.98 -17.46 2.10
CA TYR A 70 7.56 -18.35 1.01
C TYR A 70 6.39 -19.22 1.47
N GLY A 71 5.38 -19.36 0.60
CA GLY A 71 4.11 -20.01 0.92
C GLY A 71 3.02 -19.07 1.45
N ASP A 72 3.37 -17.85 1.87
CA ASP A 72 2.36 -16.83 2.18
C ASP A 72 1.59 -16.43 0.93
N THR A 73 0.41 -15.84 1.13
CA THR A 73 -0.41 -15.29 0.05
C THR A 73 -0.73 -13.83 0.30
N ILE A 74 -0.77 -13.03 -0.76
CA ILE A 74 -1.24 -11.64 -0.74
C ILE A 74 -2.47 -11.49 -1.64
N ARG A 75 -3.50 -10.85 -1.09
CA ARG A 75 -4.72 -10.50 -1.84
C ARG A 75 -4.93 -8.99 -1.79
N ILE A 76 -5.10 -8.37 -2.96
CA ILE A 76 -5.41 -6.95 -3.11
C ILE A 76 -6.66 -6.83 -3.97
N GLU A 77 -7.71 -6.24 -3.40
CA GLU A 77 -8.97 -6.00 -4.08
C GLU A 77 -9.53 -4.61 -3.75
N MET A 78 -10.31 -4.04 -4.67
CA MET A 78 -11.13 -2.87 -4.40
C MET A 78 -12.60 -3.23 -4.60
N LYS A 79 -13.41 -2.96 -3.59
CA LYS A 79 -14.85 -3.18 -3.63
C LYS A 79 -15.59 -1.85 -3.83
N GLY A 80 -16.66 -1.90 -4.61
CA GLY A 80 -17.63 -0.83 -4.76
C GLY A 80 -18.47 -0.64 -3.51
N LYS A 81 -19.33 0.39 -3.53
CA LYS A 81 -20.26 0.65 -2.42
C LYS A 81 -21.29 -0.46 -2.21
N ASP A 82 -21.55 -1.23 -3.26
CA ASP A 82 -22.39 -2.42 -3.28
C ASP A 82 -21.67 -3.69 -2.81
N GLY A 83 -20.39 -3.58 -2.43
CA GLY A 83 -19.55 -4.70 -1.99
C GLY A 83 -18.98 -5.55 -3.12
N GLN A 84 -19.31 -5.26 -4.39
CA GLN A 84 -18.83 -6.02 -5.54
C GLN A 84 -17.41 -5.61 -5.92
N SER A 85 -16.64 -6.55 -6.48
CA SER A 85 -15.27 -6.25 -6.94
C SER A 85 -15.29 -5.33 -8.15
N LEU A 86 -14.52 -4.24 -8.11
CA LEU A 86 -14.43 -3.28 -9.21
C LEU A 86 -13.41 -3.69 -10.30
N PHE A 87 -12.33 -4.35 -9.90
CA PHE A 87 -11.19 -4.65 -10.79
C PHE A 87 -10.78 -6.13 -10.80
N GLY A 88 -11.57 -6.99 -10.14
CA GLY A 88 -11.09 -8.30 -9.72
C GLY A 88 -10.14 -8.19 -8.52
N ALA A 89 -9.40 -9.26 -8.25
CA ALA A 89 -8.40 -9.31 -7.20
C ALA A 89 -7.05 -9.72 -7.76
N ILE A 90 -6.01 -9.05 -7.29
CA ILE A 90 -4.65 -9.57 -7.37
C ILE A 90 -4.55 -10.58 -6.22
N ASP A 91 -4.26 -11.83 -6.55
CA ASP A 91 -4.18 -12.93 -5.59
C ASP A 91 -2.94 -13.76 -5.93
N GLN A 92 -1.91 -13.67 -5.10
CA GLN A 92 -0.58 -14.20 -5.41
C GLN A 92 -0.01 -14.96 -4.22
N ALA A 93 0.62 -16.10 -4.50
CA ALA A 93 1.46 -16.82 -3.54
C ALA A 93 2.92 -16.38 -3.66
N ILE A 94 3.59 -16.24 -2.53
CA ILE A 94 5.01 -15.90 -2.46
C ILE A 94 5.81 -17.18 -2.74
N ALA A 95 6.40 -17.26 -3.93
CA ALA A 95 7.20 -18.40 -4.35
C ALA A 95 8.69 -18.18 -4.04
N ALA A 96 9.40 -19.27 -3.73
CA ALA A 96 10.86 -19.25 -3.73
C ALA A 96 11.37 -18.95 -5.15
N PRO A 97 12.53 -18.26 -5.29
CA PRO A 97 13.17 -18.10 -6.58
C PRO A 97 13.35 -19.46 -7.26
N SER A 98 13.03 -19.55 -8.55
CA SER A 98 13.40 -20.72 -9.34
C SER A 98 14.92 -20.72 -9.48
N SER A 99 15.53 -21.87 -9.22
CA SER A 99 16.95 -22.15 -9.51
C SER A 99 17.22 -22.15 -11.00
#